data_AF-A0A356UC91-F1
#
_entry.id   AF-A0A356UC91-F1
#
_cell.length_a   1.000
_cell.length_b   1.000
_cell.length_c   1.000
_cell.angle_alpha   90.00
_cell.angle_beta   90.00
_cell.angle_gamma   90.00
#
_symmetry.space_group_name_H-M   'P 1'
#
loop_
_entity.id
_entity.type
_entity.pdbx_description
1 polymer ?
#
loop_
_entity_poly.entity_id
_entity_poly.type
_entity_poly.pdbx_seq_one_letter_code
_entity_poly.pdbx_strand_id
1 'polypeptide(L)' 'MAVVRIDRKQKNIMRSQLEKVLEMQKEIDHKIDNFRKDTEVPEYQQFWEELRTTNVETMQRLSRFMVRKCNR' A
#
# COMPACT_ATOMS: atom_id res chain seq x y z
N MET A 1 -23.99 -1.95 -17.83
CA MET A 1 -23.71 -1.28 -16.53
C MET A 1 -23.43 0.19 -16.80
N ALA A 2 -24.23 1.10 -16.23
CA ALA A 2 -24.05 2.54 -16.44
C ALA A 2 -22.68 3.00 -15.91
N VAL A 3 -21.94 3.76 -16.71
CA VAL A 3 -20.68 4.38 -16.27
C VAL A 3 -21.03 5.46 -15.26
N VAL A 4 -20.91 5.15 -13.97
CA VAL A 4 -21.06 6.16 -12.90
C VAL A 4 -19.96 7.20 -13.10
N ARG A 5 -20.35 8.40 -13.52
CA ARG A 5 -19.45 9.55 -13.63
C ARG A 5 -19.12 10.02 -12.21
N ILE A 6 -17.90 9.74 -11.76
CA ILE A 6 -17.38 10.22 -10.48
C ILE A 6 -16.90 11.66 -10.68
N ASP A 7 -17.44 12.57 -9.87
CA ASP A 7 -17.03 13.97 -9.88
C ASP A 7 -15.54 14.15 -9.54
N ARG A 8 -14.90 15.18 -10.12
CA ARG A 8 -13.47 15.45 -9.96
C ARG A 8 -13.10 15.71 -8.49
N LYS A 9 -13.98 16.37 -7.71
CA LYS A 9 -13.76 16.59 -6.27
C LYS A 9 -13.65 15.26 -5.53
N GLN A 10 -14.54 14.32 -5.83
CA GLN A 10 -14.54 12.98 -5.22
C GLN A 10 -13.29 12.18 -5.61
N LYS A 11 -12.85 12.27 -6.87
CA LYS A 11 -11.58 11.65 -7.30
C LYS A 11 -10.37 12.19 -6.55
N ASN A 12 -10.31 13.51 -6.32
CA ASN A 12 -9.21 14.14 -5.59
C ASN A 12 -9.21 13.76 -4.10
N ILE A 13 -10.39 13.72 -3.46
CA ILE A 13 -10.52 13.26 -2.06
C ILE A 13 -10.01 11.83 -1.94
N MET A 14 -10.48 10.92 -2.80
CA MET A 14 -10.04 9.53 -2.82
C MET A 14 -8.52 9.42 -3.06
N ARG A 15 -7.96 10.21 -3.98
CA ARG A 15 -6.50 10.21 -4.22
C ARG A 15 -5.73 10.57 -2.96
N SER A 16 -6.10 11.66 -2.29
CA SER A 16 -5.43 12.11 -1.06
C SER A 16 -5.54 11.07 0.06
N GLN A 17 -6.67 10.37 0.17
CA GLN A 17 -6.82 9.26 1.13
C GLN A 17 -5.90 8.09 0.78
N LEU A 18 -5.82 7.70 -0.49
CA LEU A 18 -4.95 6.61 -0.94
C LEU A 18 -3.46 6.95 -0.80
N GLU A 19 -3.08 8.21 -1.01
CA GLU A 19 -1.71 8.71 -0.77
C GLU A 19 -1.33 8.58 0.71
N LYS A 20 -2.24 8.93 1.64
CA LYS A 20 -2.02 8.73 3.08
C LYS A 20 -1.83 7.26 3.44
N VAL A 21 -2.65 6.37 2.89
CA VAL A 21 -2.51 4.93 3.12
C VAL A 21 -1.18 4.43 2.56
N LEU A 22 -0.78 4.87 1.36
CA LEU A 22 0.52 4.51 0.78
C LEU A 22 1.69 4.95 1.65
N GLU A 23 1.62 6.14 2.25
CA GLU A 23 2.66 6.62 3.16
C GLU A 23 2.76 5.73 4.40
N MET A 24 1.62 5.36 5.00
CA MET A 24 1.61 4.39 6.10
C MET A 24 2.19 3.03 5.69
N GLN A 25 1.91 2.54 4.48
CA GLN A 25 2.49 1.27 4.02
C GLN A 25 4.01 1.34 3.83
N LYS A 26 4.55 2.49 3.42
CA LYS A 26 6.02 2.68 3.38
C LYS A 26 6.62 2.69 4.77
N GLU A 27 5.99 3.36 5.73
CA GLU A 27 6.43 3.34 7.13
C GLU A 27 6.42 1.91 7.69
N ILE A 28 5.39 1.13 7.36
CA ILE A 28 5.31 -0.29 7.70
C ILE A 28 6.44 -1.08 7.04
N ASP A 29 6.74 -0.87 5.76
CA ASP A 29 7.85 -1.54 5.06
C ASP A 29 9.19 -1.29 5.76
N HIS A 30 9.45 -0.03 6.13
CA HIS A 30 10.65 0.34 6.87
C HIS A 30 10.73 -0.35 8.23
N LYS A 31 9.62 -0.42 8.98
CA LYS A 31 9.58 -1.13 10.27
C LYS A 31 9.78 -2.63 10.12
N ILE A 32 9.15 -3.25 9.12
CA ILE A 32 9.31 -4.68 8.83
C ILE A 32 10.77 -4.98 8.51
N ASP A 33 11.41 -4.19 7.65
CA ASP A 33 12.82 -4.42 7.28
C ASP A 33 13.75 -4.26 8.49
N ASN A 34 13.52 -3.27 9.35
CA ASN A 34 14.29 -3.10 10.58
C ASN A 34 14.08 -4.28 11.54
N PHE A 35 12.84 -4.66 11.85
CA PHE A 35 12.57 -5.78 12.76
C PHE A 35 13.06 -7.11 12.21
N ARG A 36 12.99 -7.33 10.91
CA ARG A 36 13.58 -8.52 10.26
C ARG A 36 15.08 -8.60 10.50
N LYS A 37 15.81 -7.48 10.35
CA LYS A 37 17.26 -7.40 10.57
C LYS A 37 17.63 -7.67 12.03
N ASP A 38 16.81 -7.21 12.97
CA ASP A 38 17.02 -7.40 14.41
C ASP A 38 16.59 -8.79 14.91
N THR A 39 15.83 -9.54 14.10
CA THR A 39 15.32 -10.86 14.47
C THR A 39 16.38 -11.93 14.23
N GLU A 40 16.79 -12.65 15.26
CA GLU A 40 17.81 -13.71 15.15
C GLU A 40 17.23 -15.06 14.69
N VAL A 41 15.98 -15.36 15.07
CA VAL A 41 15.35 -16.66 14.81
C VAL A 41 14.89 -16.74 13.34
N PRO A 42 15.38 -17.73 12.55
CA PRO A 42 15.07 -17.81 11.12
C PRO A 42 13.58 -17.95 10.80
N GLU A 43 12.83 -18.69 11.60
CA GLU A 43 11.37 -18.85 11.45
C GLU A 43 10.65 -17.49 11.53
N TYR A 44 11.06 -16.63 12.46
CA TYR A 44 10.48 -15.30 12.60
C TYR A 44 10.95 -14.34 11.51
N GLN A 45 12.19 -14.48 11.01
CA GLN A 45 12.66 -13.74 9.82
C GLN A 45 11.82 -14.09 8.58
N GLN A 46 11.48 -15.37 8.41
CA GLN A 46 10.62 -15.80 7.31
C GLN A 46 9.24 -15.13 7.40
N PHE A 47 8.63 -15.10 8.59
CA PHE A 47 7.37 -14.40 8.79
C PHE A 47 7.45 -12.92 8.42
N TRP A 48 8.54 -12.22 8.78
CA TRP A 48 8.74 -10.83 8.36
C TRP A 48 8.83 -10.67 6.84
N GLU A 49 9.45 -11.61 6.13
CA GLU A 49 9.53 -11.58 4.66
C GLU A 49 8.16 -11.79 4.00
N GLU A 50 7.36 -12.71 4.53
CA GLU A 50 5.98 -12.94 4.08
C GLU A 50 5.12 -11.68 4.30
N LEU A 51 5.26 -11.05 5.47
CA LEU A 51 4.55 -9.81 5.79
C LEU A 51 4.98 -8.66 4.88
N ARG A 52 6.29 -8.54 4.58
CA ARG A 52 6.83 -7.56 3.64
C ARG A 52 6.28 -7.75 2.23
N THR A 53 6.23 -9.00 1.77
CA THR A 53 5.70 -9.35 0.44
C THR A 53 4.24 -8.90 0.32
N THR A 54 3.43 -9.21 1.34
CA THR A 54 2.02 -8.78 1.40
C THR A 54 1.87 -7.26 1.39
N ASN A 55 2.75 -6.54 2.08
CA ASN A 55 2.77 -5.08 2.09
C ASN A 55 3.07 -4.50 0.69
N VAL A 56 4.08 -5.03 0.01
CA VAL A 56 4.44 -4.62 -1.35
C VAL A 56 3.27 -4.84 -2.32
N GLU A 57 2.60 -5.99 -2.24
CA GLU A 57 1.41 -6.26 -3.06
C GLU A 57 0.28 -5.26 -2.79
N THR A 58 0.08 -4.90 -1.52
CA THR A 58 -0.90 -3.90 -1.09
C THR A 58 -0.57 -2.53 -1.69
N MET A 59 0.68 -2.08 -1.58
CA MET A 59 1.15 -0.83 -2.19
C MET A 59 0.95 -0.80 -3.70
N GLN A 60 1.25 -1.91 -4.40
CA GLN A 60 1.03 -2.02 -5.83
C GLN A 60 -0.46 -1.95 -6.18
N ARG A 61 -1.33 -2.60 -5.40
CA ARG A 61 -2.78 -2.57 -5.59
C ARG A 61 -3.33 -1.15 -5.46
N LEU A 62 -2.90 -0.42 -4.43
CA LEU A 62 -3.28 1.00 -4.22
C LEU A 62 -2.82 1.86 -5.39
N SER A 63 -1.55 1.73 -5.79
CA SER A 63 -0.96 2.47 -6.92
C SER A 63 -1.71 2.22 -8.22
N ARG A 64 -1.99 0.96 -8.56
CA ARG A 64 -2.76 0.59 -9.76
C ARG A 64 -4.20 1.11 -9.72
N PHE A 65 -4.81 1.22 -8.54
CA PHE A 65 -6.15 1.78 -8.41
C PHE A 65 -6.15 3.31 -8.64
N MET A 66 -5.21 4.03 -8.01
CA MET A 66 -5.06 5.48 -8.20
C MET A 66 -4.86 5.86 -9.67
N VAL A 67 -3.96 5.15 -10.38
CA VAL A 67 -3.72 5.39 -11.82
C VAL A 67 -4.99 5.18 -12.64
N ARG A 68 -5.74 4.10 -12.37
CA ARG A 68 -6.93 3.75 -13.16
C ARG A 68 -8.15 4.62 -12.87
N LYS A 69 -8.33 5.08 -11.64
CA LYS A 69 -9.60 5.66 -11.15
C LYS A 69 -9.50 7.09 -10.64
N CYS A 70 -8.31 7.53 -10.22
CA CYS A 70 -8.10 8.86 -9.67
C CYS A 70 -7.33 9.79 -10.63
N ASN A 71 -6.40 9.26 -11.44
CA ASN A 71 -5.55 10.06 -12.35
C ASN A 71 -6.11 10.24 -13.76
N ARG A 72 -7.23 9.57 -14.07
CA ARG A 72 -7.90 9.59 -15.37
C ARG A 72 -9.14 10.45 -15.37
#